data_AF-A0A4U6D9L4-F1
#
_entry.id   AF-A0A4U6D9L4-F1
#
_cell.length_a   1.000
_cell.length_b   1.000
_cell.length_c   1.000
_cell.angle_alpha   90.00
_cell.angle_beta   90.00
_cell.angle_gamma   90.00
#
_symmetry.space_group_name_H-M   'P 1'
#
loop_
_entity.id
_entity.type
_entity.pdbx_description
1 polymer ?
#
loop_
_entity_poly.entity_id
_entity_poly.type
_entity_poly.pdbx_seq_one_letter_code
_entity_poly.pdbx_strand_id
1 'polypeptide(L)'
;MLVKAWVIPLVCLDFEIRRDYIVKNLCVNRNRPQLHCDGKCYLAKKLAETEKQQQRQAEQDYLASLIYQVMDTNTQNFFSVQPSGFELPLDLVFQYNSVLSPRNFPNEIFHPPLAV
;
A
#
# COMPACT_ATOMS: atom_id res chain seq x y z
N MET A 1 -15.08 -7.42 -15.62
CA MET A 1 -14.35 -7.08 -16.87
C MET A 1 -15.26 -6.63 -18.03
N LEU A 2 -16.58 -6.84 -18.02
CA LEU A 2 -17.45 -6.34 -19.11
C LEU A 2 -17.57 -4.80 -19.16
N VAL A 3 -17.74 -4.13 -18.02
CA VAL A 3 -18.02 -2.68 -18.00
C VAL A 3 -16.94 -1.85 -18.70
N LYS A 4 -15.66 -2.24 -18.61
CA LYS A 4 -14.53 -1.53 -19.24
C LYS A 4 -14.62 -1.53 -20.78
N ALA A 5 -15.15 -2.61 -21.38
CA ALA A 5 -15.28 -2.74 -22.83
C ALA A 5 -16.42 -1.89 -23.42
N TRP A 6 -17.46 -1.59 -22.63
CA TRP A 6 -18.63 -0.81 -23.09
C TRP A 6 -18.45 0.71 -22.96
N VAL A 7 -17.44 1.19 -22.24
CA VAL A 7 -17.26 2.63 -22.00
C VAL A 7 -17.07 3.41 -23.30
N ILE A 8 -16.20 2.95 -24.20
CA ILE A 8 -15.91 3.65 -25.46
C ILE A 8 -17.15 3.67 -26.39
N PRO A 9 -17.84 2.54 -26.65
CA PRO A 9 -19.10 2.54 -27.40
C PRO A 9 -20.15 3.49 -26.83
N LEU A 10 -20.31 3.54 -25.51
CA LEU A 10 -21.27 4.44 -24.86
C LEU A 10 -20.91 5.91 -25.05
N VAL A 11 -19.62 6.26 -24.96
CA VAL A 11 -19.14 7.64 -25.23
C VAL A 11 -19.40 8.05 -26.67
N CYS A 12 -19.18 7.15 -27.63
CA CYS A 12 -19.47 7.43 -29.04
C CYS A 12 -20.98 7.57 -29.30
N LEU A 13 -21.82 6.73 -28.69
CA LEU A 13 -23.27 6.81 -28.81
C LEU A 13 -23.81 8.13 -28.24
N ASP A 14 -23.35 8.52 -27.06
CA ASP A 14 -23.71 9.79 -26.42
C ASP A 14 -23.27 11.00 -27.27
N PHE A 15 -22.09 10.92 -27.90
CA PHE A 15 -21.62 11.94 -28.83
C PHE A 15 -22.56 12.06 -30.04
N GLU A 16 -22.99 10.95 -30.63
CA GLU A 16 -23.85 10.97 -31.82
C GLU A 16 -25.24 11.54 -31.49
N ILE A 17 -25.84 11.12 -30.37
CA ILE A 17 -27.14 11.61 -29.91
C ILE A 17 -27.11 13.13 -29.65
N ARG A 18 -26.00 13.65 -29.12
CA ARG A 18 -25.87 15.07 -28.73
C ARG A 18 -25.02 15.88 -29.71
N ARG A 19 -24.77 15.36 -30.91
CA ARG A 19 -23.81 15.93 -31.87
C ARG A 19 -24.10 17.40 -32.17
N ASP A 20 -25.36 17.75 -32.42
CA ASP A 20 -25.77 19.13 -32.70
C ASP A 20 -25.46 20.10 -31.55
N TYR A 21 -25.74 19.68 -30.31
CA TYR A 21 -25.45 20.48 -29.13
C TYR A 21 -23.94 20.66 -28.94
N ILE A 22 -23.17 19.59 -29.15
CA ILE A 22 -21.71 19.59 -29.01
C ILE A 22 -21.08 20.53 -30.04
N VAL A 23 -21.50 20.46 -31.30
CA VAL A 23 -20.99 21.32 -32.37
C VAL A 23 -21.26 22.79 -32.06
N LYS A 24 -22.47 23.13 -31.58
CA LYS A 24 -22.87 24.51 -31.30
C LYS A 24 -22.22 25.09 -30.04
N ASN A 25 -22.15 24.32 -28.95
CA ASN A 25 -21.80 24.84 -27.63
C ASN A 25 -20.40 24.44 -27.14
N LEU A 26 -19.94 23.23 -27.47
CA LEU A 26 -18.75 22.62 -26.86
C LEU A 26 -17.55 22.50 -27.81
N CYS A 27 -17.76 22.64 -29.12
CA CYS A 27 -16.70 22.57 -30.12
C CYS A 27 -15.77 23.80 -30.03
N VAL A 28 -14.49 23.56 -29.79
CA VAL A 28 -13.45 24.60 -29.72
C VAL A 28 -13.25 25.28 -31.08
N ASN A 29 -13.36 24.52 -32.16
CA ASN A 29 -13.14 24.99 -33.53
C ASN A 29 -14.41 25.52 -34.21
N ARG A 30 -15.49 25.82 -33.46
CA ARG A 30 -16.77 26.29 -34.03
C ARG A 30 -16.66 27.57 -34.86
N ASN A 31 -15.66 28.42 -34.56
CA ASN A 31 -15.40 29.67 -35.28
C ASN A 31 -14.52 29.49 -36.53
N ARG A 32 -14.13 28.25 -36.86
CA ARG A 32 -13.25 27.92 -37.99
C ARG A 32 -13.90 26.87 -38.90
N PRO A 33 -14.97 27.23 -39.65
CA PRO A 33 -15.72 26.29 -40.49
C PRO A 33 -14.85 25.61 -41.55
N GLN A 34 -13.76 26.25 -42.00
CA GLN A 34 -12.82 25.66 -42.96
C GLN A 34 -12.17 24.35 -42.48
N LEU A 35 -12.13 24.11 -41.16
CA LEU A 35 -11.52 22.90 -40.58
C LEU A 35 -12.44 21.68 -40.58
N HIS A 36 -13.73 21.82 -40.90
CA HIS A 36 -14.70 20.70 -40.94
C HIS A 36 -14.61 19.79 -39.68
N CYS A 37 -14.53 20.45 -38.51
CA CYS A 37 -14.24 19.78 -37.24
C CYS A 37 -15.46 19.04 -36.70
N ASP A 38 -16.68 19.58 -36.86
CA ASP A 38 -17.94 18.92 -36.50
C ASP A 38 -17.96 18.25 -35.11
N GLY A 39 -17.35 18.90 -34.12
CA GLY A 39 -17.31 18.38 -32.75
C GLY A 39 -16.25 17.29 -32.50
N LYS A 40 -15.48 16.87 -33.51
CA LYS A 40 -14.40 15.86 -33.37
C LYS A 40 -13.37 16.23 -32.31
N CYS A 41 -13.10 17.52 -32.12
CA CYS A 41 -12.19 17.99 -31.07
C CYS A 41 -12.69 17.65 -29.65
N TYR A 42 -14.00 17.75 -29.43
CA TYR A 42 -14.62 17.40 -28.15
C TYR A 42 -14.57 15.88 -27.93
N LEU A 43 -14.92 15.10 -28.96
CA LEU A 43 -14.87 13.64 -28.91
C LEU A 43 -13.45 13.14 -28.59
N ALA A 44 -12.43 13.65 -29.30
CA ALA A 44 -11.04 13.30 -29.07
C ALA A 44 -10.60 13.60 -27.63
N LYS A 45 -10.99 14.77 -27.09
CA LYS A 45 -10.70 15.13 -25.71
C LYS A 45 -11.36 14.15 -24.72
N LYS A 46 -12.62 13.77 -24.97
CA LYS A 46 -13.35 12.87 -24.08
C LYS A 46 -12.81 11.45 -24.09
N LEU A 47 -12.38 10.96 -25.26
CA LEU A 47 -11.72 9.66 -25.40
C LEU A 47 -10.38 9.63 -24.66
N ALA A 48 -9.55 10.66 -24.83
CA ALA A 48 -8.26 10.75 -24.14
C ALA A 48 -8.41 10.82 -22.59
N GLU A 49 -9.44 11.52 -22.10
CA GLU A 49 -9.75 11.55 -20.67
C GLU A 49 -10.20 10.18 -20.15
N THR A 50 -11.01 9.47 -20.94
CA THR A 50 -11.51 8.14 -20.61
C THR A 50 -10.37 7.11 -20.56
N GLU A 51 -9.45 7.15 -21.53
CA GLU A 51 -8.28 6.28 -21.59
C GLU A 51 -7.36 6.49 -20.39
N LYS A 52 -7.06 7.74 -20.03
CA LYS A 52 -6.29 8.08 -18.82
C LYS A 52 -6.94 7.56 -17.55
N GLN A 53 -8.28 7.61 -17.47
CA GLN A 53 -9.00 7.08 -16.32
C GLN A 53 -8.93 5.56 -16.26
N GLN A 54 -9.06 4.87 -17.40
CA GLN A 54 -8.92 3.42 -17.49
C GLN A 54 -7.51 2.96 -17.10
N GLN A 55 -6.48 3.70 -17.52
CA GLN A 55 -5.10 3.37 -17.17
C GLN A 55 -4.82 3.53 -15.67
N ARG A 56 -5.27 4.63 -15.05
CA ARG A 56 -5.18 4.81 -13.59
C ARG A 56 -5.92 3.71 -12.81
N GLN A 57 -7.10 3.30 -13.30
CA GLN A 57 -7.81 2.17 -12.70
C GLN A 57 -7.05 0.86 -12.85
N ALA A 58 -6.43 0.59 -14.00
CA ALA A 58 -5.62 -0.61 -14.21
C ALA A 58 -4.38 -0.63 -13.28
N GLU A 59 -3.73 0.51 -13.07
CA GLU A 59 -2.63 0.65 -12.11
C GLU A 59 -3.09 0.36 -10.68
N GLN A 60 -4.24 0.90 -10.27
CA GLN A 60 -4.82 0.63 -8.94
C GLN A 60 -5.20 -0.86 -8.76
N ASP A 61 -5.83 -1.47 -9.77
CA ASP A 61 -6.17 -2.89 -9.78
C ASP A 61 -4.90 -3.75 -9.66
N TYR A 62 -3.83 -3.39 -10.35
CA TYR A 62 -2.54 -4.06 -10.28
C TYR A 62 -1.90 -3.95 -8.90
N LEU A 63 -1.85 -2.74 -8.32
CA LEU A 63 -1.33 -2.54 -6.96
C LEU A 63 -2.12 -3.32 -5.91
N ALA A 64 -3.45 -3.34 -6.02
CA ALA A 64 -4.30 -4.14 -5.14
C ALA A 64 -3.98 -5.65 -5.26
N SER A 65 -3.72 -6.16 -6.46
CA SER A 65 -3.34 -7.56 -6.68
C SER A 65 -1.99 -7.91 -6.02
N LEU A 66 -1.01 -7.01 -6.09
CA LEU A 66 0.30 -7.21 -5.45
C LEU A 66 0.17 -7.24 -3.92
N ILE A 67 -0.62 -6.33 -3.35
CA ILE A 67 -0.86 -6.28 -1.90
C ILE A 67 -1.52 -7.57 -1.42
N TYR A 68 -2.51 -8.08 -2.17
CA TYR A 68 -3.18 -9.33 -1.81
C TYR A 68 -2.23 -10.54 -1.87
N GLN A 69 -1.33 -10.60 -2.87
CA GLN A 69 -0.35 -11.67 -2.99
C GLN A 69 0.64 -11.72 -1.81
N VAL A 70 1.01 -10.58 -1.24
CA VAL A 70 1.89 -10.53 -0.05
C VAL A 70 1.15 -10.97 1.23
N MET A 71 -0.17 -10.76 1.28
CA MET A 71 -1.01 -11.12 2.42
C MET A 71 -1.47 -12.59 2.39
N ASP A 72 -1.25 -13.31 1.29
CA ASP A 72 -1.50 -14.76 1.20
C ASP A 72 -0.40 -15.52 1.96
N THR A 73 -0.51 -15.55 3.29
CA THR A 73 0.30 -16.41 4.15
C THR A 73 -0.10 -17.88 4.08
N ASN A 74 -0.85 -18.31 3.06
CA ASN A 74 -1.11 -19.72 2.78
C ASN A 74 0.07 -20.39 2.06
N THR A 75 1.29 -20.08 2.49
CA THR A 75 2.38 -21.01 2.35
C THR A 75 2.27 -21.98 3.51
N GLN A 76 1.61 -23.12 3.28
CA GLN A 76 1.93 -24.34 4.02
C GLN A 76 3.35 -24.79 3.66
N ASN A 77 4.35 -23.95 3.94
CA ASN A 77 5.72 -24.38 4.08
C ASN A 77 5.79 -25.05 5.44
N PHE A 78 5.27 -26.28 5.51
CA PHE A 78 5.48 -27.19 6.61
C PHE A 78 6.97 -27.57 6.59
N PHE A 79 7.83 -26.67 7.06
CA PHE A 79 9.20 -27.00 7.34
C PHE A 79 9.17 -27.89 8.59
N SER A 80 9.11 -29.21 8.36
CA SER A 80 9.31 -30.20 9.40
C SER A 80 10.76 -30.09 9.89
N VAL A 81 11.01 -29.17 10.82
CA VAL A 81 12.17 -29.30 11.71
C VAL A 81 11.93 -30.58 12.47
N GLN A 82 12.63 -31.67 12.12
CA GLN A 82 12.73 -32.78 13.05
C GLN A 82 13.65 -32.32 14.18
N PRO A 83 13.17 -32.13 15.42
CA PRO A 83 14.08 -31.97 16.52
C PRO A 83 14.80 -33.31 16.68
N SER A 84 16.06 -33.38 16.24
CA SER A 84 16.93 -34.45 16.72
C SER A 84 17.05 -34.25 18.22
N GLY A 85 16.35 -35.09 19.00
CA GLY A 85 16.39 -35.04 20.45
C GLY A 85 17.83 -35.14 20.93
N PHE A 86 18.39 -34.01 21.37
CA PHE A 86 19.62 -34.00 22.13
C PHE A 86 19.21 -34.08 23.60
N GLU A 87 19.33 -35.26 24.19
CA GLU A 87 19.21 -35.41 25.64
C GLU A 87 20.49 -34.84 26.27
N LEU A 88 20.38 -33.63 26.80
CA LEU A 88 21.46 -33.00 27.56
C LEU A 88 21.41 -33.57 28.98
N PRO A 89 22.45 -34.30 29.46
CA PRO A 89 22.47 -34.78 30.83
C PRO A 89 22.55 -33.57 31.76
N LEU A 90 21.45 -33.29 32.45
CA LEU A 90 21.30 -32.19 33.38
C LEU A 90 21.78 -32.63 34.77
N ASP A 91 23.10 -32.67 34.94
CA ASP A 91 23.75 -32.69 36.27
C ASP A 91 24.54 -31.39 36.46
N LEU A 92 23.80 -30.27 36.48
CA LEU A 92 24.36 -28.96 36.85
C LEU A 92 24.10 -28.74 38.34
N VAL A 93 25.02 -29.23 39.17
CA VAL A 93 25.11 -28.83 40.58
C VAL A 93 25.80 -27.45 40.62
N PHE A 94 25.00 -26.40 40.70
CA PHE A 94 25.53 -25.05 40.94
C PHE A 94 25.98 -24.95 42.41
N GLN A 95 27.29 -25.05 42.65
CA GLN A 95 27.87 -24.64 43.93
C GLN A 95 28.17 -23.15 43.88
N TYR A 96 27.25 -22.36 44.42
CA TYR A 96 27.49 -20.96 44.68
C TYR A 96 28.31 -20.84 45.98
N ASN A 97 29.50 -20.25 45.90
CA ASN A 97 30.24 -19.80 47.07
C ASN A 97 30.14 -18.28 47.09
N SER A 98 29.38 -17.72 48.03
CA SER A 98 29.30 -16.27 48.23
C SER A 98 30.69 -15.74 48.60
N VAL A 99 31.26 -14.88 47.75
CA VAL A 99 32.49 -14.11 48.06
C VAL A 99 32.20 -12.92 49.00
N LEU A 100 30.94 -12.77 49.44
CA LEU A 100 30.55 -11.78 50.42
C LEU A 100 30.78 -12.35 51.82
N SER A 101 32.00 -12.17 52.32
CA SER A 101 32.26 -12.26 53.76
C SER A 101 31.36 -11.24 54.48
N PRO A 102 30.71 -11.59 55.61
CA PRO A 102 29.92 -10.62 56.36
C PRO A 102 30.86 -9.54 56.88
N ARG A 103 30.92 -8.41 56.17
CA ARG A 103 31.67 -7.24 56.60
C ARG A 103 30.89 -6.68 57.79
N ASN A 104 31.41 -6.89 59.00
CA ASN A 104 30.91 -6.24 60.20
C ASN A 104 30.77 -4.75 59.90
N PHE A 105 29.55 -4.22 59.96
CA PHE A 105 29.29 -2.80 59.84
C PHE A 105 29.91 -2.09 61.06
N PRO A 106 30.92 -1.21 60.93
CA PRO A 106 31.17 -0.25 61.99
C PRO A 106 30.01 0.76 61.99
N ASN A 107 29.45 1.01 63.16
CA ASN A 107 28.35 1.94 63.43
C ASN A 107 28.79 3.40 63.19
N GLU A 108 29.01 3.81 61.95
CA GLU A 108 29.18 5.23 61.62
C GLU A 108 28.20 5.60 60.51
N ILE A 109 26.99 5.92 60.97
CA ILE A 109 25.95 6.55 60.17
C ILE A 109 26.44 7.98 59.89
N PHE A 110 26.76 8.26 58.63
CA PHE A 110 27.22 9.56 58.18
C PHE A 110 26.24 10.66 58.61
N HIS A 111 26.70 11.65 59.38
CA HIS A 111 25.94 12.86 59.68
C HIS A 111 26.71 14.11 59.24
N PRO A 112 26.00 15.12 58.69
CA PRO A 112 26.63 16.33 58.13
C PRO A 112 27.26 17.22 59.22
N PRO A 113 28.26 18.05 58.85
CA PRO A 113 28.97 18.90 59.81
C PRO A 113 28.05 19.95 60.43
N LEU A 114 28.19 20.15 61.74
CA LEU A 114 27.51 21.21 62.47
C LEU A 114 28.11 22.58 62.11
N ALA A 115 27.21 23.53 61.84
CA ALA A 115 27.54 24.88 61.40
C ALA A 115 28.27 25.68 62.50
N VAL A 116 29.21 26.52 62.07
CA VAL A 116 29.68 27.70 62.81
C VAL A 116 29.18 28.93 62.07
#